data_AF-A0A6V7JYI4-F1
#
_entry.id   AF-A0A6V7JYI4-F1
#
_cell.length_a   1.000
_cell.length_b   1.000
_cell.length_c   1.000
_cell.angle_alpha   90.00
_cell.angle_beta   90.00
_cell.angle_gamma   90.00
#
_symmetry.space_group_name_H-M   'P 1'
#
loop_
_entity.id
_entity.type
_entity.pdbx_description
1 polymer ?
#
loop_
_entity_poly.entity_id
_entity_poly.type
_entity_poly.pdbx_seq_one_letter_code
_entity_poly.pdbx_strand_id
1 'polypeptide(L)'
;METKPFERVDPMSRLFPKVTKCTIYTFGSSGSQQTHDALCILSLNIVNEKTFVFVWYWFALLATMGILNLIYRIVLFTCNKVRIYMLHTNIRTLSYAEIQVVVGGLSFGDWFLLDKVGRNVNPIVYSELVSELANKFSYKYYPSAV
;
A
#
# COMPACT_ATOMS: atom_id res chain seq x y z
N MET A 1 34.13 -11.43 23.94
CA MET A 1 33.93 -12.87 23.71
C MET A 1 33.24 -13.00 22.36
N GLU A 2 34.01 -13.25 21.30
CA GLU A 2 33.42 -13.49 19.97
C GLU A 2 32.78 -14.87 19.98
N THR A 3 31.45 -14.92 19.95
CA THR A 3 30.69 -16.16 19.78
C THR A 3 31.03 -16.77 18.41
N LYS A 4 31.32 -18.08 18.41
CA LYS A 4 31.64 -18.81 17.16
C LYS A 4 30.45 -18.70 16.20
N PRO A 5 30.65 -18.54 14.88
CA PRO A 5 29.57 -18.27 13.92
C PRO A 5 28.39 -19.26 13.94
N PHE A 6 28.61 -20.49 14.41
CA PHE A 6 27.60 -21.56 14.52
C PHE A 6 26.69 -21.46 15.75
N GLU A 7 27.01 -20.58 16.71
CA GLU A 7 26.29 -20.42 17.98
C GLU A 7 25.25 -19.29 17.93
N ARG A 8 25.23 -18.50 16.84
CA ARG A 8 24.18 -17.50 16.59
C ARG A 8 22.92 -18.20 16.06
N VAL A 9 21.91 -18.29 16.92
CA VAL A 9 20.59 -18.81 16.54
C VAL A 9 19.76 -17.67 15.93
N ASP A 10 20.05 -17.36 14.67
CA ASP A 10 19.16 -16.50 13.89
C ASP A 10 17.91 -17.32 13.50
N PRO A 11 16.68 -16.85 13.76
CA PRO A 11 15.48 -17.61 13.36
C PRO A 11 15.43 -17.87 11.85
N MET A 12 16.04 -16.99 11.03
CA MET A 12 16.21 -17.21 9.60
C MET A 12 17.17 -18.35 9.26
N SER A 13 18.23 -18.60 10.05
CA SER A 13 19.17 -19.71 9.78
C SER A 13 18.57 -21.07 10.13
N ARG A 14 17.54 -21.11 10.99
CA ARG A 14 16.73 -22.29 11.29
C ARG A 14 15.70 -22.59 10.19
N LEU A 15 15.09 -21.56 9.62
CA LEU A 15 14.13 -21.69 8.51
C LEU A 15 14.84 -22.02 7.19
N PHE A 16 16.04 -21.47 7.03
CA PHE A 16 16.87 -21.58 5.84
C PHE A 16 18.27 -22.11 6.23
N PRO A 17 18.48 -23.43 6.32
CA PRO A 17 19.79 -24.01 6.60
C PRO A 17 20.74 -23.91 5.39
N LYS A 18 21.87 -23.23 5.59
CA LYS A 18 22.91 -23.03 4.56
C LYS A 18 23.81 -24.25 4.36
N VAL A 19 23.88 -25.12 5.38
CA VAL A 19 24.66 -26.37 5.37
C VAL A 19 23.83 -27.52 5.92
N THR A 20 23.94 -28.69 5.32
CA THR A 20 23.25 -29.92 5.76
C THR A 20 24.18 -31.12 5.72
N LYS A 21 23.88 -32.14 6.54
CA LYS A 21 24.57 -33.44 6.50
C LYS A 21 23.97 -34.29 5.38
N CYS A 22 24.81 -34.76 4.48
CA CYS A 22 24.44 -35.69 3.41
C CYS A 22 25.13 -37.03 3.66
N THR A 23 24.34 -38.09 3.68
CA THR A 23 24.83 -39.46 3.90
C THR A 23 24.88 -40.18 2.56
N ILE A 24 26.09 -40.50 2.11
CA ILE A 24 26.38 -41.17 0.85
C ILE A 24 26.63 -42.65 1.15
N TYR A 25 25.82 -43.52 0.57
CA TYR A 25 25.99 -44.97 0.69
C TYR A 25 26.83 -45.48 -0.48
N THR A 26 27.95 -46.14 -0.19
CA THR A 26 28.85 -46.72 -1.18
C THR A 26 29.09 -48.21 -0.87
N PHE A 27 29.58 -48.97 -1.84
CA PHE A 27 29.91 -50.39 -1.67
C PHE A 27 31.41 -50.60 -1.86
N GLY A 28 32.06 -51.25 -0.89
CA GLY A 28 33.49 -51.57 -0.95
C GLY A 28 33.79 -52.76 -1.87
N SER A 29 35.08 -53.05 -2.11
CA SER A 29 35.54 -54.17 -2.95
C SER A 29 35.07 -55.56 -2.48
N SER A 30 34.70 -55.69 -1.20
CA SER A 30 34.13 -56.91 -0.61
C SER A 30 32.59 -56.96 -0.67
N GLY A 31 31.92 -55.98 -1.29
CA GLY A 31 30.45 -55.89 -1.33
C GLY A 31 29.80 -55.38 -0.04
N SER A 32 30.59 -54.96 0.96
CA SER A 32 30.07 -54.37 2.20
C SER A 32 29.63 -52.92 1.99
N GLN A 33 28.49 -52.55 2.57
CA GLN A 33 27.97 -51.18 2.55
C GLN A 33 28.81 -50.29 3.47
N GLN A 34 29.38 -49.22 2.92
CA GLN A 34 30.16 -48.20 3.61
C GLN A 34 29.42 -46.86 3.54
N THR A 35 29.18 -46.27 4.71
CA THR A 35 28.41 -45.04 4.84
C THR A 35 29.36 -43.86 5.03
N HIS A 36 29.32 -42.88 4.13
CA HIS A 36 30.14 -41.67 4.19
C HIS A 36 29.26 -40.45 4.48
N ASP A 37 29.60 -39.72 5.53
CA ASP A 37 28.93 -38.48 5.89
C ASP A 37 29.71 -37.28 5.34
N ALA A 38 29.03 -36.49 4.52
CA ALA A 38 29.56 -35.25 3.93
C ALA A 38 28.73 -34.04 4.38
N LEU A 39 29.36 -32.86 4.38
CA LEU A 39 28.66 -31.60 4.56
C LEU A 39 28.34 -31.02 3.17
N CYS A 40 27.07 -30.73 2.92
CA CYS A 40 26.59 -30.12 1.68
C CYS A 40 26.16 -28.68 1.91
N ILE A 41 26.52 -27.79 0.98
CA ILE A 41 26.11 -26.39 0.99
C ILE A 41 24.85 -26.25 0.14
N LEU A 42 23.80 -25.66 0.70
CA LEU A 42 22.56 -25.38 -0.01
C LEU A 42 22.61 -23.96 -0.59
N SER A 43 23.19 -23.82 -1.77
CA SER A 43 23.37 -22.52 -2.46
C SER A 43 22.05 -21.80 -2.76
N LEU A 44 20.95 -22.53 -2.94
CA LEU A 44 19.62 -21.95 -3.11
C LEU A 44 19.16 -21.17 -1.87
N ASN A 45 19.58 -21.64 -0.71
CA ASN A 45 19.09 -21.18 0.57
C ASN A 45 19.79 -19.90 1.05
N ILE A 46 21.06 -19.71 0.67
CA ILE A 46 21.75 -18.43 0.86
C ILE A 46 21.14 -17.32 -0.01
N VAL A 47 20.69 -17.64 -1.23
CA VAL A 47 19.98 -16.68 -2.10
C VAL A 47 18.63 -16.32 -1.49
N ASN A 48 17.86 -17.32 -1.04
CA ASN A 48 16.57 -17.08 -0.38
C ASN A 48 16.69 -16.19 0.85
N GLU A 49 17.72 -16.37 1.70
CA GLU A 49 17.95 -15.52 2.86
C GLU A 49 18.09 -14.04 2.47
N LYS A 50 18.82 -13.73 1.39
CA LYS A 50 19.01 -12.34 0.93
C LYS A 50 17.76 -11.78 0.27
N THR A 51 17.10 -12.57 -0.57
CA THR A 51 15.86 -12.17 -1.26
C THR A 51 14.72 -11.94 -0.26
N PHE A 52 14.57 -12.80 0.74
CA PHE A 52 13.51 -12.69 1.73
C PHE A 52 13.65 -11.41 2.57
N VAL A 53 14.88 -11.05 2.97
CA VAL A 53 15.14 -9.80 3.68
C VAL A 53 14.79 -8.58 2.81
N PHE A 54 15.16 -8.58 1.53
CA PHE A 54 14.81 -7.50 0.60
C PHE A 54 13.28 -7.36 0.43
N VAL A 55 12.60 -8.48 0.17
CA VAL A 55 11.15 -8.52 -0.02
C VAL A 55 10.41 -8.14 1.27
N TRP A 56 10.91 -8.53 2.44
CA TRP A 56 10.33 -8.15 3.73
C TRP A 56 10.28 -6.64 3.91
N TYR A 57 11.41 -5.94 3.70
CA TYR A 57 11.44 -4.48 3.80
C TYR A 57 10.58 -3.81 2.73
N TRP A 58 10.58 -4.35 1.51
CA TRP A 58 9.72 -3.87 0.43
C TRP A 58 8.23 -3.97 0.79
N PHE A 59 7.78 -5.13 1.26
CA PHE A 59 6.39 -5.30 1.70
C PHE A 59 6.04 -4.50 2.94
N ALA A 60 6.97 -4.33 3.88
CA ALA A 60 6.76 -3.44 5.03
C ALA A 60 6.51 -1.99 4.55
N LEU A 61 7.32 -1.50 3.61
CA LEU A 61 7.13 -0.18 3.01
C LEU A 61 5.78 -0.08 2.28
N LEU A 62 5.44 -1.04 1.42
CA LEU A 62 4.14 -1.04 0.72
C LEU A 62 2.96 -1.12 1.69
N ALA A 63 3.07 -1.91 2.76
CA ALA A 63 2.05 -2.02 3.80
C ALA A 63 1.88 -0.68 4.52
N THR A 64 2.96 0.01 4.90
CA THR A 64 2.87 1.33 5.53
C THR A 64 2.20 2.36 4.62
N MET A 65 2.58 2.42 3.33
CA MET A 65 1.95 3.30 2.35
C MET A 65 0.46 2.96 2.15
N GLY A 66 0.12 1.67 2.13
CA GLY A 66 -1.26 1.18 2.05
C GLY A 66 -2.10 1.59 3.25
N ILE A 67 -1.57 1.42 4.47
CA ILE A 67 -2.24 1.82 5.72
C ILE A 67 -2.47 3.33 5.74
N LEU A 68 -1.46 4.14 5.39
CA LEU A 68 -1.61 5.59 5.32
C LEU A 68 -2.69 6.01 4.32
N ASN A 69 -2.74 5.38 3.13
CA ASN A 69 -3.79 5.62 2.14
C ASN A 69 -5.17 5.21 2.65
N LEU A 70 -5.27 4.11 3.38
CA LEU A 70 -6.53 3.65 3.97
C LEU A 70 -7.02 4.63 5.04
N ILE A 71 -6.15 5.07 5.95
CA ILE A 71 -6.46 6.07 6.96
C ILE A 71 -6.94 7.37 6.29
N TYR A 72 -6.22 7.85 5.28
CA TYR A 72 -6.63 9.03 4.51
C TYR A 72 -8.05 8.88 3.94
N ARG A 73 -8.39 7.72 3.36
CA ARG A 73 -9.74 7.44 2.83
C ARG A 73 -10.80 7.38 3.94
N ILE A 74 -10.49 6.81 5.10
CA ILE A 74 -11.39 6.74 6.25
C ILE A 74 -11.68 8.16 6.78
N VAL A 75 -10.66 9.02 6.87
CA VAL A 75 -10.83 10.42 7.28
C VAL A 75 -11.73 11.17 6.29
N LEU A 76 -11.52 10.99 4.98
CA LEU A 76 -12.42 11.57 3.97
C LEU A 76 -13.84 11.04 4.07
N PHE A 77 -14.02 9.75 4.38
CA PHE A 77 -15.33 9.15 4.53
C PHE A 77 -16.07 9.70 5.76
N THR A 78 -15.38 9.91 6.88
CA THR A 78 -16.00 10.33 8.15
C THR A 78 -16.12 11.85 8.30
N CYS A 79 -15.20 12.64 7.74
CA CYS A 79 -15.15 14.08 7.94
C CYS A 79 -15.58 14.89 6.71
N ASN A 80 -16.82 15.37 6.70
CA ASN A 80 -17.33 16.25 5.64
C ASN A 80 -16.55 17.57 5.52
N LYS A 81 -15.94 18.08 6.61
CA LYS A 81 -15.09 19.29 6.55
C LYS A 81 -13.85 19.11 5.69
N VAL A 82 -13.23 17.93 5.73
CA VAL A 82 -12.04 17.62 4.93
C VAL A 82 -12.41 17.54 3.44
N ARG A 83 -13.61 17.04 3.13
CA ARG A 83 -14.17 17.02 1.77
C ARG A 83 -14.33 18.43 1.18
N ILE A 84 -14.88 19.35 1.97
CA ILE A 84 -15.05 20.77 1.58
C ILE A 84 -13.68 21.42 1.38
N TYR A 85 -12.75 21.22 2.33
CA TYR A 85 -11.40 21.78 2.23
C TYR A 85 -10.68 21.29 0.97
N MET A 86 -10.73 19.99 0.68
CA MET A 86 -10.13 19.40 -0.53
C MET A 86 -10.68 20.03 -1.81
N LEU A 87 -12.01 20.17 -1.96
CA LEU A 87 -12.57 20.82 -3.16
C LEU A 87 -12.16 22.29 -3.27
N HIS A 88 -12.18 23.03 -2.16
CA HIS A 88 -11.80 24.44 -2.14
C HIS A 88 -10.32 24.64 -2.51
N THR A 89 -9.43 23.70 -2.17
CA THR A 89 -8.03 23.78 -2.60
C THR A 89 -7.85 23.54 -4.10
N ASN A 90 -8.70 22.71 -4.72
CA ASN A 90 -8.68 22.45 -6.15
C ASN A 90 -9.38 23.56 -6.96
N ILE A 91 -10.32 24.29 -6.36
CA ILE A 91 -11.12 25.31 -7.04
C ILE A 91 -11.09 26.61 -6.24
N ARG A 92 -10.11 27.46 -6.56
CA ARG A 92 -9.92 28.75 -5.89
C ARG A 92 -10.93 29.83 -6.28
N THR A 93 -11.67 29.60 -7.35
CA THR A 93 -12.60 30.56 -7.97
C THR A 93 -13.99 30.56 -7.32
N LEU A 94 -14.40 29.47 -6.67
CA LEU A 94 -15.71 29.37 -6.01
C LEU A 94 -15.65 29.76 -4.54
N SER A 95 -16.74 30.34 -4.05
CA SER A 95 -16.91 30.70 -2.64
C SER A 95 -17.09 29.45 -1.78
N TYR A 96 -16.64 29.53 -0.53
CA TYR A 96 -16.81 28.48 0.46
C TYR A 96 -18.28 28.06 0.63
N ALA A 97 -19.22 29.00 0.53
CA ALA A 97 -20.65 28.72 0.64
C ALA A 97 -21.18 27.86 -0.52
N GLU A 98 -20.75 28.12 -1.75
CA GLU A 98 -21.17 27.36 -2.93
C GLU A 98 -20.66 25.91 -2.86
N ILE A 99 -19.41 25.73 -2.42
CA ILE A 99 -18.82 24.40 -2.23
C ILE A 99 -19.54 23.62 -1.13
N GLN A 100 -19.98 24.30 -0.06
CA GLN A 100 -20.77 23.64 0.99
C GLN A 100 -22.10 23.12 0.48
N VAL A 101 -22.80 23.88 -0.38
CA VAL A 101 -24.05 23.43 -1.01
C VAL A 101 -23.81 22.21 -1.89
N VAL A 102 -22.76 22.24 -2.71
CA VAL A 102 -22.37 21.13 -3.59
C VAL A 102 -22.05 19.87 -2.79
N VAL A 103 -21.16 19.97 -1.79
CA VAL A 103 -20.75 18.82 -0.96
C VAL A 103 -21.91 18.28 -0.13
N GLY A 104 -22.83 19.14 0.32
CA GLY A 104 -24.04 18.72 1.04
C GLY A 104 -25.05 17.96 0.17
N GLY A 105 -25.10 18.25 -1.14
CA GLY A 105 -25.98 17.59 -2.10
C GLY A 105 -25.43 16.29 -2.72
N LEU A 106 -24.13 16.03 -2.58
CA LEU A 106 -23.44 14.88 -3.19
C LEU A 106 -23.28 13.71 -2.19
N SER A 107 -23.42 12.48 -2.69
CA SER A 107 -22.96 11.31 -1.94
C SER A 107 -21.43 11.25 -1.88
N PHE A 108 -20.87 10.39 -1.02
CA PHE A 108 -19.41 10.21 -0.97
C PHE A 108 -18.83 9.74 -2.33
N GLY A 109 -19.57 8.88 -3.04
CA GLY A 109 -19.14 8.37 -4.34
C GLY A 109 -19.08 9.47 -5.40
N ASP A 110 -20.10 10.33 -5.44
CA ASP A 110 -20.17 11.44 -6.40
C ASP A 110 -19.11 12.50 -6.08
N TRP A 111 -18.89 12.79 -4.80
CA TRP A 111 -17.81 13.67 -4.35
C TRP A 111 -16.43 13.13 -4.76
N PHE A 112 -16.20 11.83 -4.57
CA PHE A 112 -14.95 11.19 -4.95
C PHE A 112 -14.73 11.22 -6.48
N LEU A 113 -15.78 10.96 -7.25
CA LEU A 113 -15.75 11.10 -8.71
C LEU A 113 -15.39 12.54 -9.10
N LEU A 114 -16.00 13.53 -8.45
CA LEU A 114 -15.76 14.94 -8.72
C LEU A 114 -14.32 15.37 -8.37
N ASP A 115 -13.74 14.89 -7.27
CA ASP A 115 -12.30 15.09 -6.96
C ASP A 115 -11.41 14.46 -8.03
N LYS A 116 -11.74 13.25 -8.52
CA LYS A 116 -10.97 12.59 -9.58
C LYS A 116 -11.07 13.31 -10.91
N VAL A 117 -12.25 13.76 -11.30
CA VAL A 117 -12.45 14.57 -12.52
C VAL A 117 -11.62 15.85 -12.43
N GLY A 118 -11.65 16.55 -11.28
CA GLY A 118 -10.89 17.78 -11.08
C GLY A 118 -9.38 17.65 -11.25
N ARG A 119 -8.81 16.48 -10.94
CA ARG A 119 -7.37 16.20 -11.13
C ARG A 119 -6.98 15.83 -12.56
N ASN A 120 -7.95 15.48 -13.41
CA ASN A 120 -7.70 14.96 -14.76
C ASN A 120 -8.26 15.87 -15.87
N VAL A 121 -9.05 16.90 -15.53
CA VAL A 121 -9.66 17.85 -16.47
C VAL A 121 -8.99 19.23 -16.34
N ASN A 122 -9.07 20.04 -17.40
CA ASN A 122 -8.60 21.42 -17.36
C ASN A 122 -9.26 22.20 -16.21
N PRO A 123 -8.49 22.90 -15.35
CA PRO A 123 -9.02 23.65 -14.21
C PRO A 123 -10.15 24.63 -14.55
N ILE A 124 -10.12 25.23 -15.74
CA ILE A 124 -11.16 26.19 -16.19
C ILE A 124 -12.48 25.45 -16.40
N VAL A 125 -12.45 24.37 -17.17
CA VAL A 125 -13.64 23.53 -17.46
C VAL A 125 -14.18 22.89 -16.18
N TYR A 126 -13.29 22.47 -15.28
CA TYR A 126 -13.68 21.92 -13.99
C TYR A 126 -14.39 22.96 -13.10
N SER A 127 -13.88 24.19 -13.05
CA SER A 127 -14.52 25.28 -12.31
C SER A 127 -15.92 25.59 -12.85
N GLU A 128 -16.09 25.61 -14.17
CA GLU A 128 -17.39 25.86 -14.81
C GLU A 128 -18.39 24.75 -14.46
N LEU A 129 -17.98 23.49 -14.58
CA LEU A 129 -18.79 22.33 -14.20
C LEU A 129 -19.25 22.39 -12.74
N VAL A 130 -18.34 22.71 -11.81
CA VAL A 130 -18.70 22.79 -10.38
C VAL A 130 -19.60 24.00 -10.09
N SER A 131 -19.43 25.11 -10.79
CA SER A 131 -20.33 26.27 -10.71
C SER A 131 -21.75 25.94 -11.19
N GLU A 132 -21.90 25.21 -12.29
CA GLU A 132 -23.21 24.75 -12.77
C GLU A 132 -23.88 23.78 -11.79
N LEU A 133 -23.10 22.86 -11.21
CA LEU A 133 -23.56 21.97 -10.15
C LEU A 133 -24.05 22.76 -8.92
N ALA A 134 -23.31 23.78 -8.49
CA ALA A 134 -23.69 24.65 -7.38
C ALA A 134 -25.01 25.37 -7.64
N ASN A 135 -25.19 25.93 -8.84
CA ASN A 135 -26.45 26.58 -9.25
C ASN A 135 -27.63 25.61 -9.25
N LYS A 136 -27.44 24.40 -9.79
CA LYS A 136 -28.49 23.37 -9.85
C LYS A 136 -28.91 22.87 -8.47
N PHE A 137 -27.94 22.70 -7.55
CA PHE A 137 -28.25 22.33 -6.17
C PHE A 137 -28.88 23.47 -5.38
N SER A 138 -28.46 24.72 -5.63
CA SER A 138 -29.06 25.91 -5.01
C SER A 138 -30.53 26.09 -5.41
N TYR A 139 -30.86 25.94 -6.70
CA TYR A 139 -32.25 25.99 -7.19
C TYR A 139 -33.14 24.95 -6.50
N LYS A 140 -32.61 23.75 -6.25
CA LYS A 140 -33.35 22.67 -5.57
C LYS A 140 -33.62 22.97 -4.09
N TYR A 141 -32.77 23.76 -3.42
CA TYR A 141 -32.86 24.05 -1.99
C TYR A 141 -33.56 25.39 -1.69
N TYR A 142 -33.55 26.33 -2.63
CA TYR A 142 -34.18 27.66 -2.48
C TYR A 142 -34.90 28.10 -3.78
N PRO A 143 -36.10 27.56 -4.08
CA PRO A 143 -36.82 27.82 -5.33
C PRO A 143 -37.44 29.21 -5.45
N SER A 144 -37.34 30.08 -4.43
CA SER A 144 -38.09 31.35 -4.31
C SER A 144 -37.22 32.62 -4.27
N ALA A 145 -35.96 32.57 -4.72
CA ALA A 145 -35.04 33.72 -4.72
C ALA A 145 -34.67 34.26 -6.12
N VAL A 146 -35.50 33.97 -7.14
CA VAL A 146 -35.40 34.59 -8.48
C VAL A 146 -36.76 35.07 -8.92
#